data_AF-A0A502CTI6-F1
#
_entry.id   AF-A0A502CTI6-F1
#
_cell.length_a   1.000
_cell.length_b   1.000
_cell.length_c   1.000
_cell.angle_alpha   90.00
_cell.angle_beta   90.00
_cell.angle_gamma   90.00
#
_symmetry.space_group_name_H-M   'P 1'
#
loop_
_entity.id
_entity.type
_entity.pdbx_description
1 polymer ?
#
loop_
_entity_poly.entity_id
_entity_poly.type
_entity_poly.pdbx_seq_one_letter_code
_entity_poly.pdbx_strand_id
1 'polypeptide(L)'
;MSIREGENDGAQVGPDVVLELADEWAAELPALFEAPRDPDTIFIPWQGWSLTTEDFLTTRMMELVVHGDDLAASVGLETPSYSDHVISSVVGLLTGVAVRRHGQTAVIRGLSRPQRAPASISAF
;
A
#
# COMPACT_ATOMS: atom_id res chain seq x y z
N MET A 1 -5.33 9.40 19.24
CA MET A 1 -6.30 9.26 18.14
C MET A 1 -5.81 8.14 17.26
N SER A 2 -6.66 7.16 16.96
CA SER A 2 -6.32 6.10 16.01
C SER A 2 -6.28 6.67 14.58
N ILE A 3 -5.51 6.05 13.67
CA ILE A 3 -5.48 6.44 12.24
C ILE A 3 -6.90 6.49 11.69
N ARG A 4 -7.73 5.48 11.99
CA ARG A 4 -9.13 5.41 11.59
C ARG A 4 -9.99 6.59 12.07
N GLU A 5 -9.75 7.07 13.29
CA GLU A 5 -10.51 8.21 13.84
C GLU A 5 -10.16 9.49 13.10
N GLY A 6 -8.86 9.72 12.83
CA GLY A 6 -8.41 10.86 12.06
C GLY A 6 -8.91 10.87 10.62
N GLU A 7 -8.91 9.71 9.95
CA GLU A 7 -9.45 9.57 8.59
C GLU A 7 -10.96 9.82 8.52
N ASN A 8 -11.72 9.30 9.49
CA ASN A 8 -13.16 9.54 9.58
C ASN A 8 -13.51 11.01 9.82
N ASP A 9 -12.73 11.69 10.67
CA ASP A 9 -12.89 13.12 10.93
C ASP A 9 -12.56 13.93 9.67
N GLY A 10 -11.48 13.57 8.97
CA GLY A 10 -11.09 14.18 7.70
C GLY A 10 -12.14 14.01 6.60
N ALA A 11 -12.87 12.89 6.57
CA ALA A 11 -13.93 12.64 5.60
C ALA A 11 -15.23 13.43 5.84
N GLN A 12 -15.42 14.04 7.03
CA GLN A 12 -16.66 14.76 7.36
C GLN A 12 -16.94 15.98 6.47
N VAL A 13 -15.92 16.51 5.79
CA VAL A 13 -16.04 17.65 4.86
C VAL A 13 -16.78 17.27 3.57
N GLY A 14 -16.99 15.98 3.31
CA GLY A 14 -17.69 15.46 2.14
C GLY A 14 -16.76 15.05 0.99
N PRO A 15 -17.26 14.22 0.06
CA PRO A 15 -16.44 13.58 -0.97
C PRO A 15 -15.85 14.59 -1.97
N ASP A 16 -16.58 15.64 -2.34
CA ASP A 16 -16.10 16.64 -3.30
C ASP A 16 -14.82 17.33 -2.79
N VAL A 17 -14.82 17.74 -1.52
CA VAL A 17 -13.65 18.39 -0.88
C VAL A 17 -12.49 17.39 -0.73
N VAL A 18 -12.77 16.13 -0.40
CA VAL A 18 -11.71 15.11 -0.32
C VAL A 18 -11.06 14.87 -1.68
N LEU A 19 -11.85 14.87 -2.76
CA LEU A 19 -11.34 14.74 -4.13
C LEU A 19 -10.52 15.96 -4.55
N GLU A 20 -10.97 17.17 -4.24
CA GLU A 20 -10.20 18.40 -4.50
C GLU A 20 -8.84 18.37 -3.78
N LEU A 21 -8.80 17.96 -2.51
CA LEU A 21 -7.54 17.81 -1.77
C LEU A 21 -6.63 16.74 -2.37
N ALA A 22 -7.20 15.62 -2.84
CA ALA A 22 -6.42 14.58 -3.50
C ALA A 22 -5.80 15.07 -4.81
N ASP A 23 -6.55 15.84 -5.61
CA ASP A 23 -6.06 16.46 -6.84
C ASP A 23 -4.96 17.50 -6.57
N GLU A 24 -5.13 18.33 -5.53
CA GLU A 24 -4.12 19.28 -5.08
C GLU A 24 -2.80 18.58 -4.71
N TRP A 25 -2.87 17.53 -3.88
CA TRP A 25 -1.68 16.78 -3.49
C TRP A 25 -1.05 16.03 -4.67
N ALA A 26 -1.87 15.46 -5.56
CA ALA A 26 -1.38 14.79 -6.75
C ALA A 26 -0.61 15.74 -7.67
N ALA A 27 -1.04 17.00 -7.76
CA ALA A 27 -0.36 18.04 -8.55
C ALA A 27 1.03 18.41 -7.98
N GLU A 28 1.28 18.20 -6.68
CA GLU A 28 2.57 18.47 -6.04
C GLU A 28 3.59 17.32 -6.21
N LEU A 29 3.12 16.09 -6.46
CA LEU A 29 3.99 14.90 -6.53
C LEU A 29 5.13 15.00 -7.55
N PRO A 30 4.95 15.52 -8.79
CA PRO A 30 6.04 15.59 -9.76
C PRO A 30 7.24 16.38 -9.24
N ALA A 31 7.00 17.56 -8.65
CA ALA A 31 8.06 18.39 -8.08
C ALA A 31 8.75 17.69 -6.90
N LEU A 32 7.98 16.96 -6.08
CA LEU A 32 8.52 16.21 -4.95
C LEU A 32 9.41 15.02 -5.40
N PHE A 33 9.08 14.37 -6.52
CA PHE A 33 9.87 13.28 -7.09
C PHE A 33 11.15 13.79 -7.75
N GLU A 34 11.13 14.96 -8.37
CA GLU A 34 12.32 15.58 -8.98
C GLU A 34 13.28 16.21 -7.95
N ALA A 35 12.80 16.49 -6.74
CA ALA A 35 13.60 17.11 -5.69
C ALA A 35 14.83 16.24 -5.32
N PRO A 36 16.06 16.80 -5.38
CA PRO A 36 17.26 16.05 -5.07
C PRO A 36 17.32 15.67 -3.58
N ARG A 37 17.81 14.46 -3.30
CA ARG A 37 18.02 13.92 -1.95
C ARG A 37 19.41 13.27 -1.86
N ASP A 38 20.11 13.51 -0.75
CA ASP A 38 21.41 12.91 -0.47
C ASP A 38 21.57 12.65 1.05
N PRO A 39 21.56 11.39 1.53
CA PRO A 39 21.28 10.18 0.75
C PRO A 39 19.81 10.12 0.30
N ASP A 40 19.53 9.37 -0.77
CA ASP A 40 18.18 9.20 -1.31
C ASP A 40 17.31 8.27 -0.44
N THR A 41 16.91 8.79 0.73
CA THR A 41 16.17 8.07 1.75
C THR A 41 15.06 8.92 2.36
N ILE A 42 14.00 8.25 2.80
CA ILE A 42 12.85 8.84 3.49
C ILE A 42 12.83 8.33 4.92
N PHE A 43 12.92 9.24 5.90
CA PHE A 43 12.76 8.93 7.31
C PHE A 43 11.28 8.74 7.66
N ILE A 44 10.94 7.67 8.39
CA ILE A 44 9.59 7.34 8.80
C ILE A 44 9.47 7.53 10.32
N PRO A 45 8.99 8.70 10.81
CA PRO A 45 9.10 9.07 12.22
C PRO A 45 8.41 8.10 13.18
N TRP A 46 7.27 7.54 12.78
CA TRP A 46 6.49 6.62 13.61
C TRP A 46 7.05 5.19 13.64
N GLN A 47 8.00 4.85 12.77
CA GLN A 47 8.67 3.55 12.78
C GLN A 47 10.12 3.64 13.28
N GLY A 48 10.73 4.83 13.23
CA GLY A 48 12.06 5.10 13.78
C GLY A 48 13.22 4.66 12.88
N TRP A 49 12.96 4.42 11.60
CA TRP A 49 13.97 4.06 10.59
C TRP A 49 13.70 4.74 9.26
N SER A 50 14.69 4.68 8.37
CA SER A 50 14.62 5.22 7.01
C SER A 50 14.54 4.11 5.97
N LEU A 51 13.84 4.38 4.88
CA LEU A 51 13.85 3.58 3.66
C LEU A 51 14.58 4.31 2.55
N THR A 52 15.05 3.56 1.54
CA THR A 52 15.33 4.18 0.25
C THR A 52 14.04 4.79 -0.30
N THR A 53 14.14 5.83 -1.13
CA THR A 53 12.95 6.41 -1.76
C THR A 53 12.18 5.36 -2.57
N GLU A 54 12.88 4.45 -3.25
CA GLU A 54 12.27 3.32 -3.99
C GLU A 54 11.47 2.38 -3.08
N ASP A 55 12.04 1.94 -1.96
CA ASP A 55 11.33 1.08 -1.02
C ASP A 55 10.13 1.80 -0.40
N PHE A 56 10.29 3.08 -0.07
CA PHE A 56 9.20 3.90 0.47
C PHE A 56 8.04 3.99 -0.53
N LEU A 57 8.32 4.30 -1.79
CA LEU A 57 7.31 4.35 -2.87
C LEU A 57 6.65 2.99 -3.10
N THR A 58 7.39 1.89 -2.96
CA THR A 58 6.82 0.54 -3.04
C THR A 58 5.79 0.30 -1.93
N THR A 59 6.00 0.82 -0.71
CA THR A 59 4.97 0.77 0.34
C THR A 59 3.74 1.61 -0.02
N ARG A 60 3.92 2.79 -0.62
CA ARG A 60 2.81 3.67 -1.03
C ARG A 60 1.98 3.01 -2.14
N MET A 61 2.63 2.39 -3.12
CA MET A 61 1.95 1.61 -4.16
C MET A 61 1.12 0.48 -3.56
N MET A 62 1.66 -0.24 -2.58
CA MET A 62 0.93 -1.31 -1.90
C MET A 62 -0.32 -0.80 -1.18
N GLU A 63 -0.19 0.30 -0.43
CA GLU A 63 -1.35 0.90 0.25
C GLU A 63 -2.42 1.37 -0.73
N LEU A 64 -2.04 2.03 -1.83
CA LEU A 64 -2.99 2.49 -2.85
C LEU A 64 -3.74 1.32 -3.52
N VAL A 65 -3.04 0.23 -3.83
CA VAL A 65 -3.66 -0.97 -4.43
C VAL A 65 -4.60 -1.66 -3.46
N VAL A 66 -4.17 -1.89 -2.21
CA VAL A 66 -4.97 -2.58 -1.20
C VAL A 66 -6.19 -1.74 -0.81
N HIS A 67 -6.00 -0.45 -0.53
CA HIS A 67 -7.11 0.42 -0.15
C HIS A 67 -8.05 0.74 -1.32
N GLY A 68 -7.55 0.76 -2.56
CA GLY A 68 -8.38 0.85 -3.76
C GLY A 68 -9.33 -0.34 -3.88
N ASP A 69 -8.83 -1.56 -3.64
CA ASP A 69 -9.64 -2.78 -3.59
C ASP A 69 -10.64 -2.77 -2.43
N ASP A 70 -10.19 -2.43 -1.22
CA ASP A 70 -11.05 -2.31 -0.04
C ASP A 70 -12.20 -1.34 -0.28
N LEU A 71 -11.90 -0.16 -0.85
CA LEU A 71 -12.88 0.86 -1.17
C LEU A 71 -13.89 0.35 -2.21
N ALA A 72 -13.41 -0.17 -3.34
CA ALA A 72 -14.29 -0.70 -4.40
C ALA A 72 -15.21 -1.82 -3.88
N ALA A 73 -14.64 -2.78 -3.14
CA ALA A 73 -15.39 -3.87 -2.53
C ALA A 73 -16.46 -3.37 -1.54
N SER A 74 -16.15 -2.33 -0.75
CA SER A 74 -17.07 -1.77 0.25
C SER A 74 -18.34 -1.15 -0.36
N VAL A 75 -18.25 -0.65 -1.59
CA VAL A 75 -19.38 -0.03 -2.32
C VAL A 75 -19.90 -0.87 -3.48
N GLY A 76 -19.40 -2.11 -3.64
CA GLY A 76 -19.84 -3.04 -4.69
C GLY A 76 -19.45 -2.63 -6.11
N LEU A 77 -18.33 -1.93 -6.25
CA LEU A 77 -17.74 -1.56 -7.54
C LEU A 77 -16.63 -2.54 -7.95
N GLU A 78 -16.29 -2.55 -9.23
CA GLU A 78 -15.14 -3.29 -9.75
C GLU A 78 -13.83 -2.62 -9.31
N THR A 79 -12.88 -3.42 -8.81
CA THR A 79 -11.57 -2.93 -8.39
C THR A 79 -10.80 -2.36 -9.60
N PRO A 80 -10.20 -1.16 -9.47
CA PRO A 80 -9.38 -0.59 -10.54
C PRO A 80 -8.22 -1.50 -10.94
N SER A 81 -7.93 -1.57 -12.24
CA SER A 81 -6.72 -2.22 -12.74
C SER A 81 -5.53 -1.27 -12.66
N TYR A 82 -4.35 -1.79 -12.32
CA TYR A 82 -3.09 -1.05 -12.31
C TYR A 82 -2.11 -1.64 -13.33
N SER A 83 -1.05 -0.91 -13.66
CA SER A 83 -0.02 -1.41 -14.58
C SER A 83 0.72 -2.63 -14.02
N ASP A 84 1.24 -3.48 -14.90
CA ASP A 84 1.97 -4.70 -14.53
C ASP A 84 3.16 -4.39 -13.59
N HIS A 85 3.83 -3.25 -13.79
CA HIS A 85 4.92 -2.81 -12.93
C HIS A 85 4.45 -2.55 -11.50
N VAL A 86 3.31 -1.87 -11.32
CA VAL A 86 2.74 -1.62 -9.99
C VAL A 86 2.34 -2.94 -9.33
N ILE A 87 1.60 -3.79 -10.04
CA ILE A 87 1.12 -5.07 -9.49
C ILE A 87 2.28 -5.99 -9.11
N SER A 88 3.29 -6.12 -9.96
CA SER A 88 4.45 -6.97 -9.68
C SER A 88 5.25 -6.50 -8.46
N SER A 89 5.45 -5.19 -8.29
CA SER A 89 6.09 -4.60 -7.11
C SER A 89 5.29 -4.88 -5.83
N VAL A 90 3.97 -4.68 -5.87
CA VAL A 90 3.09 -4.91 -4.72
C VAL A 90 3.02 -6.40 -4.36
N VAL A 91 2.85 -7.29 -5.34
CA VAL A 91 2.84 -8.74 -5.12
C VAL A 91 4.19 -9.22 -4.57
N GLY A 92 5.30 -8.68 -5.07
CA GLY A 92 6.64 -8.96 -4.56
C GLY A 92 6.78 -8.58 -3.09
N LEU A 93 6.35 -7.37 -2.71
CA LEU A 93 6.35 -6.90 -1.33
C LEU A 93 5.49 -7.79 -0.43
N LEU A 94 4.22 -8.01 -0.77
CA LEU A 94 3.29 -8.81 0.04
C LEU A 94 3.77 -10.25 0.21
N THR A 95 4.30 -10.86 -0.86
CA THR A 95 4.87 -12.21 -0.81
C THR A 95 6.12 -12.24 0.08
N GLY A 96 7.00 -11.25 -0.03
CA GLY A 96 8.20 -11.13 0.82
C GLY A 96 7.86 -11.03 2.30
N VAL A 97 6.85 -10.23 2.66
CA VAL A 97 6.33 -10.11 4.03
C VAL A 97 5.72 -11.43 4.49
N ALA A 98 4.86 -12.05 3.67
CA ALA A 98 4.23 -13.32 4.00
C ALA A 98 5.27 -14.45 4.18
N VAL A 99 6.34 -14.47 3.38
CA VAL A 99 7.45 -15.42 3.53
C VAL A 99 8.17 -15.21 4.85
N ARG A 100 8.47 -13.97 5.24
CA ARG A 100 9.09 -13.69 6.55
C ARG A 100 8.21 -14.13 7.71
N ARG A 101 6.89 -13.98 7.59
CA ARG A 101 5.94 -14.31 8.66
C ARG A 101 5.60 -15.79 8.76
N HIS A 102 5.38 -16.46 7.63
CA HIS A 102 4.82 -17.81 7.56
C HIS A 102 5.80 -18.86 7.03
N GLY A 103 6.92 -18.44 6.43
CA GLY A 103 7.89 -19.31 5.77
C GLY A 103 7.51 -19.65 4.32
N GLN A 104 8.54 -19.91 3.50
CA GLN A 104 8.39 -20.14 2.05
C GLN A 104 7.42 -21.27 1.72
N THR A 105 7.53 -22.41 2.40
CA THR A 105 6.69 -23.58 2.16
C THR A 105 5.21 -23.30 2.40
N ALA A 106 4.89 -22.51 3.43
CA ALA A 106 3.51 -22.15 3.74
C ALA A 106 2.92 -21.26 2.64
N VAL A 107 3.69 -20.25 2.17
CA VAL A 107 3.29 -19.35 1.08
C VAL A 107 3.10 -20.11 -0.23
N ILE A 108 4.06 -20.95 -0.63
CA ILE A 108 3.96 -21.76 -1.86
C ILE A 108 2.72 -22.66 -1.81
N ARG A 109 2.44 -23.30 -0.66
CA ARG A 109 1.23 -24.11 -0.49
C ARG A 109 -0.03 -23.26 -0.55
N GLY A 110 -0.05 -22.10 0.09
CA GLY A 110 -1.16 -21.14 0.04
C GLY A 110 -1.52 -20.73 -1.38
N LEU A 111 -0.53 -20.46 -2.23
CA LEU A 111 -0.75 -20.03 -3.61
C LEU A 111 -1.05 -21.18 -4.58
N SER A 112 -0.47 -22.37 -4.37
CA SER A 112 -0.56 -23.48 -5.35
C SER A 112 -1.57 -24.57 -4.99
N ARG A 113 -1.72 -24.88 -3.70
CA ARG A 113 -2.55 -25.97 -3.14
C ARG A 113 -3.04 -25.59 -1.73
N PRO A 114 -3.98 -24.62 -1.59
CA PRO A 114 -4.37 -24.06 -0.30
C PRO A 114 -4.77 -25.10 0.75
N GLN A 115 -5.34 -26.23 0.33
CA GLN A 115 -5.74 -27.33 1.22
C GLN A 115 -4.56 -27.99 1.96
N ARG A 116 -3.32 -27.75 1.51
CA ARG A 116 -2.07 -28.22 2.15
C ARG A 116 -1.40 -27.14 3.00
N ALA A 117 -1.87 -25.90 2.93
CA ALA A 117 -1.32 -24.81 3.73
C ALA A 117 -1.63 -25.07 5.22
N PRO A 118 -0.67 -24.80 6.13
CA PRO A 118 -0.88 -25.03 7.56
C PRO A 118 -1.91 -24.08 8.18
N ALA A 119 -2.15 -22.94 7.53
CA ALA A 119 -3.10 -21.90 7.92
C ALA A 119 -3.46 -21.03 6.70
N SER A 120 -4.37 -20.08 6.90
CA SER A 120 -4.55 -18.97 5.95
C SER A 120 -3.27 -18.15 5.86
N ILE A 121 -2.88 -17.76 4.65
CA ILE A 121 -1.67 -16.99 4.39
C ILE A 121 -2.08 -15.55 4.11
N SER A 122 -1.64 -14.65 4.97
CA SER A 122 -1.84 -13.20 4.86
C SER A 122 -0.50 -12.49 5.07
N ALA A 123 -0.26 -11.41 4.31
CA ALA A 123 0.85 -10.51 4.58
C ALA A 123 0.64 -9.66 5.85
N PHE A 124 -0.62 -9.48 6.25
CA PHE A 124 -1.07 -8.72 7.42
C PHE A 124 -1.42 -9.63 8.60
#